data_AF-A0A1L7W8J7-F1
#
_entry.id   AF-A0A1L7W8J7-F1
#
_cell.length_a   1.000
_cell.length_b   1.000
_cell.length_c   1.000
_cell.angle_alpha   90.00
_cell.angle_beta   90.00
_cell.angle_gamma   90.00
#
_symmetry.space_group_name_H-M   'P 1'
#
loop_
_entity.id
_entity.type
_entity.pdbx_description
1 polymer ?
#
loop_
_entity_poly.entity_id
_entity_poly.type
_entity_poly.pdbx_seq_one_letter_code
_entity_poly.pdbx_strand_id
1 'polypeptide(L)'
;MPKNRPSKEKRDQAKTEERRARGIEKETKENDRANAVAEDDTLDFGAKIDRLAEIRNWFCADTTTVDRYMSDELSMTDAVDILAKPIDEAYSTANAGTEYFRQERVARIQRKYHSPEKALELWGPEQDWPEPENERDHSGNAEMLLWNLWYSILHTAKKIPFTEEARQKKLVDLVRALKARPNPPEPVPMTIPLKRDWVWQLGTVWSDLIIMSASITEVRNDSCGCGAGWSWPEQQAEQNLNALYARLTASGVANIQVQGEICAVDALEKAPTPWYRRVSPPPDHEILSHYVTCAALWTIIAGQEVYARYPHTRDERDIEVVERILEFRDNELPWNRSRKRYKGRARWETARREFARRRFEAESNNEDLSPEVRDLAGRAATAMAGIVWQKQDDK
;
A
#
# COMPACT_ATOMS: atom_id res chain seq x y z
N MET A 1 13.11 -40.56 37.75
CA MET A 1 12.66 -39.23 37.25
C MET A 1 13.82 -38.27 37.40
N PRO A 2 14.40 -37.71 36.32
CA PRO A 2 15.59 -36.88 36.45
C PRO A 2 15.24 -35.57 37.19
N LYS A 3 15.91 -35.31 38.31
CA LYS A 3 15.66 -34.17 39.22
C LYS A 3 16.12 -32.80 38.68
N ASN A 4 16.56 -32.71 37.42
CA ASN A 4 17.19 -31.52 36.85
C ASN A 4 16.50 -30.95 35.60
N ARG A 5 15.20 -31.21 35.38
CA ARG A 5 14.49 -30.57 34.25
C ARG A 5 14.12 -29.13 34.63
N PRO A 6 14.55 -28.09 33.88
CA PRO A 6 14.15 -26.72 34.15
C PRO A 6 12.62 -26.58 34.09
N SER A 7 12.07 -25.63 34.86
CA SER A 7 10.64 -25.34 34.83
C SER A 7 10.17 -25.00 33.40
N LYS A 8 8.88 -25.22 33.12
CA LYS A 8 8.30 -24.88 31.80
C LYS A 8 8.56 -23.40 31.46
N GLU A 9 8.34 -22.52 32.42
CA GLU A 9 8.59 -21.08 32.31
C GLU A 9 10.04 -20.75 31.92
N LYS A 10 11.04 -21.35 32.59
CA LYS A 10 12.46 -21.13 32.23
C LYS A 10 12.79 -21.64 30.82
N ARG A 11 12.17 -22.72 30.38
CA ARG A 11 12.35 -23.25 29.00
C ARG A 11 11.69 -22.35 27.97
N ASP A 12 10.51 -21.83 28.26
CA ASP A 12 9.78 -20.94 27.36
C ASP A 12 10.48 -19.57 27.27
N GLN A 13 11.04 -19.07 28.38
CA GLN A 13 11.89 -17.88 28.39
C GLN A 13 13.16 -18.10 27.56
N ALA A 14 13.91 -19.19 27.80
CA ALA A 14 15.12 -19.49 27.03
C ALA A 14 14.84 -19.62 25.53
N LYS A 15 13.73 -20.26 25.14
CA LYS A 15 13.29 -20.31 23.74
C LYS A 15 12.96 -18.94 23.17
N THR A 16 12.39 -18.05 23.98
CA THR A 16 12.05 -16.68 23.56
C THR A 16 13.31 -15.85 23.35
N GLU A 17 14.26 -15.94 24.28
CA GLU A 17 15.57 -15.28 24.18
C GLU A 17 16.37 -15.80 22.98
N GLU A 18 16.38 -17.11 22.75
CA GLU A 18 17.03 -17.73 21.60
C GLU A 18 16.39 -17.26 20.28
N ARG A 19 15.05 -17.24 20.18
CA ARG A 19 14.34 -16.70 19.01
C ARG A 19 14.67 -15.23 18.78
N ARG A 20 14.74 -14.43 19.85
CA ARG A 20 15.10 -13.01 19.78
C ARG A 20 16.54 -12.83 19.27
N ALA A 21 17.49 -13.60 19.79
CA ALA A 21 18.89 -13.54 19.37
C ALA A 21 19.06 -13.90 17.89
N ARG A 22 18.41 -14.99 17.43
CA ARG A 22 18.41 -15.37 16.01
C ARG A 22 17.74 -14.30 15.12
N GLY A 23 16.67 -13.68 15.61
CA GLY A 23 15.99 -12.59 14.91
C GLY A 23 16.91 -11.38 14.72
N ILE A 24 17.60 -10.96 15.79
CA ILE A 24 18.59 -9.87 15.74
C ILE A 24 19.72 -10.21 14.76
N GLU A 25 20.30 -11.41 14.86
CA GLU A 25 21.39 -11.83 13.96
C GLU A 25 20.96 -11.82 12.49
N LYS A 26 19.74 -12.30 12.19
CA LYS A 26 19.19 -12.27 10.84
C LYS A 26 18.99 -10.83 10.36
N GLU A 27 18.39 -9.97 11.17
CA GLU A 27 18.15 -8.56 10.84
C GLU A 27 19.46 -7.80 10.63
N THR A 28 20.49 -8.02 11.47
CA THR A 28 21.83 -7.46 11.29
C THR A 28 22.42 -7.87 9.94
N LYS A 29 22.40 -9.16 9.59
CA LYS A 29 22.92 -9.65 8.31
C LYS A 29 22.17 -9.08 7.11
N GLU A 30 20.85 -8.94 7.20
CA GLU A 30 20.05 -8.30 6.15
C GLU A 30 20.42 -6.82 6.01
N ASN A 31 20.60 -6.09 7.12
CA ASN A 31 20.99 -4.68 7.12
C ASN A 31 22.40 -4.48 6.55
N ASP A 32 23.37 -5.30 6.92
CA ASP A 32 24.74 -5.22 6.39
C ASP A 32 24.76 -5.40 4.87
N ARG A 33 23.97 -6.37 4.35
CA ARG A 33 23.82 -6.58 2.90
C ARG A 33 23.11 -5.43 2.21
N ALA A 34 22.06 -4.88 2.82
CA ALA A 34 21.34 -3.74 2.27
C ALA A 34 22.23 -2.49 2.21
N ASN A 35 23.02 -2.24 3.24
CA ASN A 35 23.99 -1.14 3.28
C ASN A 35 25.06 -1.29 2.20
N ALA A 36 25.60 -2.51 2.02
CA ALA A 36 26.55 -2.77 0.93
C ALA A 36 25.96 -2.45 -0.46
N VAL A 37 24.68 -2.76 -0.69
CA VAL A 37 23.99 -2.37 -1.95
C VAL A 37 23.81 -0.85 -2.04
N ALA A 38 23.45 -0.20 -0.93
CA ALA A 38 23.25 1.25 -0.89
C ALA A 38 24.55 2.01 -1.21
N GLU A 39 25.70 1.50 -0.75
CA GLU A 39 27.04 2.08 -0.94
C GLU A 39 27.73 1.66 -2.26
N ASP A 40 27.15 0.72 -3.01
CA ASP A 40 27.74 0.25 -4.28
C ASP A 40 27.53 1.26 -5.42
N ASP A 41 28.52 2.09 -5.70
CA ASP A 41 28.49 3.10 -6.77
C ASP A 41 28.46 2.51 -8.19
N THR A 42 28.64 1.20 -8.37
CA THR A 42 28.56 0.54 -9.68
C THR A 42 27.12 0.24 -10.10
N LEU A 43 26.18 0.27 -9.15
CA LEU A 43 24.76 0.04 -9.40
C LEU A 43 24.02 1.36 -9.60
N ASP A 44 23.21 1.44 -10.66
CA ASP A 44 22.21 2.50 -10.75
C ASP A 44 21.11 2.32 -9.70
N PHE A 45 20.26 3.35 -9.55
CA PHE A 45 19.21 3.34 -8.55
C PHE A 45 18.21 2.19 -8.75
N GLY A 46 17.81 1.89 -9.98
CA GLY A 46 16.87 0.79 -10.27
C GLY A 46 17.46 -0.56 -9.88
N ALA A 47 18.73 -0.80 -10.21
CA ALA A 47 19.45 -2.01 -9.85
C ALA A 47 19.61 -2.16 -8.32
N LYS A 48 19.82 -1.04 -7.59
CA LYS A 48 19.80 -1.06 -6.12
C LYS A 48 18.45 -1.53 -5.58
N ILE A 49 17.34 -1.03 -6.13
CA ILE A 49 15.98 -1.43 -5.73
C ILE A 49 15.73 -2.91 -6.00
N ASP A 50 16.16 -3.44 -7.15
CA ASP A 50 16.00 -4.87 -7.46
C ASP A 50 16.79 -5.76 -6.49
N ARG A 51 18.04 -5.39 -6.17
CA ARG A 51 18.85 -6.12 -5.17
C ARG A 51 18.27 -6.04 -3.76
N LEU A 52 17.72 -4.89 -3.37
CA LEU A 52 17.07 -4.73 -2.07
C LEU A 52 15.79 -5.57 -1.98
N ALA A 53 15.01 -5.66 -3.07
CA ALA A 53 13.84 -6.52 -3.12
C ALA A 53 14.20 -8.00 -2.86
N GLU A 54 15.30 -8.49 -3.45
CA GLU A 54 15.81 -9.85 -3.20
C GLU A 54 16.27 -10.04 -1.74
N ILE A 55 16.98 -9.05 -1.17
CA ILE A 55 17.50 -9.14 0.21
C ILE A 55 16.36 -9.14 1.22
N ARG A 56 15.35 -8.29 1.03
CA ARG A 56 14.24 -8.08 1.95
C ARG A 56 13.05 -8.99 1.70
N ASN A 57 13.03 -9.70 0.57
CA ASN A 57 11.86 -10.45 0.07
C ASN A 57 10.65 -9.52 -0.12
N TRP A 58 10.86 -8.40 -0.80
CA TRP A 58 9.77 -7.47 -1.11
C TRP A 58 8.74 -8.10 -2.04
N PHE A 59 7.52 -7.56 -1.99
CA PHE A 59 6.48 -7.90 -2.94
C PHE A 59 6.83 -7.32 -4.32
N CYS A 60 7.32 -8.20 -5.21
CA CYS A 60 7.67 -7.89 -6.58
C CYS A 60 7.28 -9.04 -7.53
N ALA A 61 7.15 -8.72 -8.81
CA ALA A 61 6.95 -9.70 -9.89
C ALA A 61 7.80 -9.31 -11.10
N ASP A 62 7.77 -10.11 -12.16
CA ASP A 62 8.48 -9.79 -13.40
C ASP A 62 8.06 -8.42 -13.95
N THR A 63 9.04 -7.55 -14.15
CA THR A 63 8.83 -6.17 -14.62
C THR A 63 9.14 -6.00 -16.10
N THR A 64 9.57 -7.06 -16.81
CA THR A 64 10.07 -6.99 -18.19
C THR A 64 9.16 -6.21 -19.14
N THR A 65 7.85 -6.49 -19.16
CA THR A 65 6.91 -5.79 -20.04
C THR A 65 6.73 -4.31 -19.65
N VAL A 66 6.67 -4.03 -18.34
CA VAL A 66 6.51 -2.66 -17.84
C VAL A 66 7.78 -1.86 -18.13
N ASP A 67 8.97 -2.43 -17.90
CA ASP A 67 10.25 -1.79 -18.15
C ASP A 67 10.43 -1.44 -19.65
N ARG A 68 10.07 -2.36 -20.55
CA ARG A 68 10.08 -2.11 -22.01
C ARG A 68 9.11 -1.02 -22.42
N TYR A 69 7.94 -0.93 -21.79
CA TYR A 69 7.04 0.21 -21.98
C TYR A 69 7.67 1.50 -21.46
N MET A 70 8.26 1.47 -20.26
CA MET A 70 8.90 2.64 -19.66
C MET A 70 10.09 3.16 -20.47
N SER A 71 10.81 2.28 -21.19
CA SER A 71 11.92 2.63 -22.10
C SER A 71 11.48 2.99 -23.53
N ASP A 72 10.17 3.07 -23.81
CA ASP A 72 9.61 3.35 -25.14
C ASP A 72 9.88 2.26 -26.20
N GLU A 73 10.30 1.06 -25.78
CA GLU A 73 10.43 -0.11 -26.66
C GLU A 73 9.10 -0.78 -26.99
N LEU A 74 8.08 -0.59 -26.14
CA LEU A 74 6.71 -1.02 -26.37
C LEU A 74 5.77 0.18 -26.38
N SER A 75 4.81 0.17 -27.31
CA SER A 75 3.71 1.14 -27.28
C SER A 75 2.80 0.86 -26.07
N MET A 76 2.03 1.87 -25.65
CA MET A 76 1.04 1.69 -24.57
C MET A 76 0.03 0.59 -24.91
N THR A 77 -0.44 0.53 -26.16
CA THR A 77 -1.39 -0.48 -26.61
C THR A 77 -0.78 -1.89 -26.53
N ASP A 78 0.44 -2.07 -27.02
CA ASP A 78 1.10 -3.38 -26.99
C ASP A 78 1.38 -3.84 -25.55
N ALA A 79 1.86 -2.94 -24.69
CA ALA A 79 2.11 -3.23 -23.29
C ALA A 79 0.84 -3.66 -22.56
N VAL A 80 -0.25 -2.92 -22.77
CA VAL A 80 -1.56 -3.22 -22.20
C VAL A 80 -2.07 -4.59 -22.69
N ASP A 81 -1.95 -4.89 -23.98
CA ASP A 81 -2.41 -6.16 -24.54
C ASP A 81 -1.58 -7.35 -24.05
N ILE A 82 -0.25 -7.21 -23.95
CA ILE A 82 0.63 -8.26 -23.41
C ILE A 82 0.28 -8.55 -21.94
N LEU A 83 0.06 -7.51 -21.14
CA LEU A 83 -0.25 -7.65 -19.71
C LEU A 83 -1.66 -8.22 -19.47
N ALA A 84 -2.65 -7.74 -20.23
CA ALA A 84 -4.05 -8.04 -19.96
C ALA A 84 -4.53 -9.37 -20.56
N LYS A 85 -4.02 -9.77 -21.73
CA LYS A 85 -4.56 -10.93 -22.45
C LYS A 85 -4.54 -12.24 -21.64
N PRO A 86 -3.45 -12.61 -20.94
CA PRO A 86 -3.46 -13.82 -20.11
C PRO A 86 -4.49 -13.77 -18.99
N ILE A 87 -4.74 -12.58 -18.42
CA ILE A 87 -5.74 -12.36 -17.38
C ILE A 87 -7.15 -12.50 -17.95
N ASP A 88 -7.40 -11.89 -19.12
CA ASP A 88 -8.69 -11.97 -19.82
C ASP A 88 -9.05 -13.44 -20.14
N GLU A 89 -8.09 -14.21 -20.64
CA GLU A 89 -8.25 -15.63 -20.95
C GLU A 89 -8.49 -16.48 -19.69
N ALA A 90 -7.68 -16.29 -18.64
CA ALA A 90 -7.84 -17.03 -17.39
C ALA A 90 -9.17 -16.70 -16.70
N TYR A 91 -9.58 -15.43 -16.69
CA TYR A 91 -10.86 -15.00 -16.12
C TYR A 91 -12.03 -15.61 -16.87
N SER A 92 -12.06 -15.47 -18.20
CA SER A 92 -13.19 -15.89 -19.05
C SER A 92 -13.39 -17.41 -19.07
N THR A 93 -12.35 -18.17 -18.73
CA THR A 93 -12.39 -19.64 -18.74
C THR A 93 -12.46 -20.25 -17.35
N ALA A 94 -12.64 -19.43 -16.30
CA ALA A 94 -12.58 -19.89 -14.90
C ALA A 94 -11.28 -20.69 -14.62
N ASN A 95 -10.13 -20.13 -15.04
CA ASN A 95 -8.81 -20.78 -15.00
C ASN A 95 -8.79 -22.10 -15.76
N ALA A 96 -9.22 -22.10 -17.03
CA ALA A 96 -9.42 -23.31 -17.83
C ALA A 96 -10.27 -24.39 -17.13
N GLY A 97 -11.28 -23.95 -16.37
CA GLY A 97 -12.20 -24.80 -15.61
C GLY A 97 -11.72 -25.24 -14.22
N THR A 98 -10.44 -24.99 -13.87
CA THR A 98 -9.87 -25.33 -12.55
C THR A 98 -10.65 -24.69 -11.41
N GLU A 99 -11.16 -23.47 -11.62
CA GLU A 99 -11.84 -22.74 -10.56
C GLU A 99 -13.25 -23.31 -10.27
N TYR A 100 -13.91 -23.89 -11.27
CA TYR A 100 -15.16 -24.61 -11.03
C TYR A 100 -14.98 -25.76 -10.05
N PHE A 101 -13.91 -26.55 -10.23
CA PHE A 101 -13.58 -27.66 -9.35
C PHE A 101 -13.31 -27.18 -7.92
N ARG A 102 -12.46 -26.16 -7.75
CA ARG A 102 -12.09 -25.65 -6.43
C ARG A 102 -13.27 -25.05 -5.67
N GLN A 103 -14.04 -24.18 -6.33
CA GLN A 103 -15.18 -23.53 -5.67
C GLN A 103 -16.29 -24.52 -5.37
N GLU A 104 -16.48 -25.55 -6.19
CA GLU A 104 -17.41 -26.63 -5.89
C GLU A 104 -16.94 -27.49 -4.70
N ARG A 105 -15.64 -27.76 -4.54
CA ARG A 105 -15.10 -28.42 -3.34
C ARG A 105 -15.40 -27.61 -2.07
N VAL A 106 -15.21 -26.30 -2.13
CA VAL A 106 -15.58 -25.40 -1.02
C VAL A 106 -17.09 -25.48 -0.76
N ALA A 107 -17.91 -25.37 -1.80
CA ALA A 107 -19.36 -25.44 -1.70
C ALA A 107 -19.85 -26.76 -1.07
N ARG A 108 -19.32 -27.92 -1.49
CA ARG A 108 -19.66 -29.23 -0.91
C ARG A 108 -19.39 -29.32 0.59
N ILE A 109 -18.30 -28.71 1.06
CA ILE A 109 -18.01 -28.64 2.50
C ILE A 109 -19.01 -27.72 3.19
N GLN A 110 -19.32 -26.56 2.58
CA GLN A 110 -20.20 -25.56 3.17
C GLN A 110 -21.68 -25.99 3.22
N ARG A 111 -22.17 -26.72 2.22
CA ARG A 111 -23.55 -27.24 2.19
C ARG A 111 -23.91 -28.09 3.42
N LYS A 112 -22.92 -28.77 4.03
CA LYS A 112 -23.10 -29.60 5.24
C LYS A 112 -23.49 -28.81 6.50
N TYR A 113 -23.27 -27.50 6.52
CA TYR A 113 -23.58 -26.62 7.66
C TYR A 113 -24.96 -25.96 7.56
N HIS A 114 -25.75 -26.26 6.52
CA HIS A 114 -27.04 -25.63 6.26
C HIS A 114 -28.14 -26.68 6.06
N SER A 115 -29.41 -26.27 6.23
CA SER A 115 -30.53 -27.12 5.78
C SER A 115 -30.46 -27.31 4.26
N PRO A 116 -31.03 -28.40 3.70
CA PRO A 116 -31.01 -28.64 2.26
C PRO A 116 -31.50 -27.46 1.42
N GLU A 117 -32.57 -26.80 1.84
CA GLU A 117 -33.17 -25.65 1.15
C GLU A 117 -32.21 -24.44 1.19
N LYS A 118 -31.60 -24.18 2.35
CA LYS A 118 -30.66 -23.07 2.50
C LYS A 118 -29.35 -23.34 1.77
N ALA A 119 -28.90 -24.59 1.73
CA ALA A 119 -27.73 -25.01 0.97
C ALA A 119 -27.95 -24.80 -0.54
N LEU A 120 -29.12 -25.17 -1.06
CA LEU A 120 -29.49 -24.97 -2.47
C LEU A 120 -29.56 -23.48 -2.83
N GLU A 121 -30.14 -22.65 -1.96
CA GLU A 121 -30.20 -21.18 -2.14
C GLU A 121 -28.79 -20.57 -2.18
N LEU A 122 -27.91 -20.95 -1.26
CA LEU A 122 -26.59 -20.32 -1.10
C LEU A 122 -25.52 -20.83 -2.07
N TRP A 123 -25.60 -22.10 -2.48
CA TRP A 123 -24.52 -22.80 -3.19
C TRP A 123 -24.98 -23.48 -4.47
N GLY A 124 -26.27 -23.42 -4.80
CA GLY A 124 -26.84 -24.15 -5.93
C GLY A 124 -26.79 -25.68 -5.73
N PRO A 125 -27.26 -26.44 -6.74
CA PRO A 125 -27.15 -27.89 -6.73
C PRO A 125 -25.67 -28.30 -6.76
N GLU A 126 -25.36 -29.41 -6.11
CA GLU A 126 -24.04 -30.04 -6.21
C GLU A 126 -23.78 -30.45 -7.65
N GLN A 127 -22.58 -30.15 -8.15
CA GLN A 127 -22.15 -30.42 -9.52
C GLN A 127 -20.84 -31.19 -9.50
N ASP A 128 -20.63 -32.06 -10.49
CA ASP A 128 -19.39 -32.79 -10.67
C ASP A 128 -18.54 -32.10 -11.73
N TRP A 129 -17.43 -31.52 -11.29
CA TRP A 129 -16.41 -30.93 -12.16
C TRP A 129 -15.18 -31.84 -12.19
N PRO A 130 -14.52 -32.02 -13.34
CA PRO A 130 -13.33 -32.85 -13.44
C PRO A 130 -12.20 -32.27 -12.58
N GLU A 131 -11.47 -33.16 -11.91
CA GLU A 131 -10.26 -32.77 -11.18
C GLU A 131 -9.18 -32.34 -12.20
N PRO A 132 -8.63 -31.12 -12.08
CA PRO A 132 -7.65 -30.61 -13.03
C PRO A 132 -6.28 -31.26 -12.80
N GLU A 133 -5.60 -31.64 -13.89
CA GLU A 133 -4.28 -32.28 -13.84
C GLU A 133 -3.22 -31.42 -13.12
N ASN A 134 -3.35 -30.10 -13.22
CA ASN A 134 -2.43 -29.12 -12.64
C ASN A 134 -3.05 -28.34 -11.47
N GLU A 135 -3.90 -28.98 -10.63
CA GLU A 135 -4.61 -28.29 -9.53
C GLU A 135 -3.69 -27.47 -8.61
N ARG A 136 -2.43 -27.86 -8.47
CA ARG A 136 -1.47 -27.19 -7.58
C ARG A 136 -0.65 -26.08 -8.26
N ASP A 137 -0.72 -25.98 -9.58
CA ASP A 137 -0.08 -24.88 -10.30
C ASP A 137 -1.05 -23.69 -10.37
N HIS A 138 -0.69 -22.62 -9.68
CA HIS A 138 -1.48 -21.39 -9.65
C HIS A 138 -0.90 -20.31 -10.57
N SER A 139 0.23 -20.56 -11.22
CA SER A 139 0.99 -19.53 -11.95
C SER A 139 0.20 -18.90 -13.10
N GLY A 140 -0.68 -19.68 -13.75
CA GLY A 140 -1.54 -19.22 -14.84
C GLY A 140 -2.95 -18.80 -14.43
N ASN A 141 -3.28 -18.78 -13.14
CA ASN A 141 -4.63 -18.43 -12.71
C ASN A 141 -4.83 -16.92 -12.66
N ALA A 142 -6.05 -16.48 -12.94
CA ALA A 142 -6.44 -15.07 -12.99
C ALA A 142 -6.00 -14.28 -11.75
N GLU A 143 -6.21 -14.84 -10.54
CA GLU A 143 -5.79 -14.20 -9.30
C GLU A 143 -4.27 -13.95 -9.25
N MET A 144 -3.46 -14.97 -9.53
CA MET A 144 -1.99 -14.86 -9.48
C MET A 144 -1.46 -13.92 -10.57
N LEU A 145 -2.04 -13.96 -11.77
CA LEU A 145 -1.69 -13.05 -12.85
C LEU A 145 -2.01 -11.60 -12.49
N LEU A 146 -3.14 -11.34 -11.83
CA LEU A 146 -3.50 -10.02 -11.32
C LEU A 146 -2.54 -9.55 -10.22
N TRP A 147 -2.17 -10.42 -9.26
CA TRP A 147 -1.14 -10.11 -8.26
C TRP A 147 0.19 -9.73 -8.93
N ASN A 148 0.64 -10.54 -9.90
CA ASN A 148 1.88 -10.29 -10.62
C ASN A 148 1.83 -8.98 -11.42
N LEU A 149 0.71 -8.68 -12.08
CA LEU A 149 0.50 -7.41 -12.77
C LEU A 149 0.70 -6.24 -11.81
N TRP A 150 -0.01 -6.22 -10.67
CA TRP A 150 0.07 -5.10 -9.75
C TRP A 150 1.44 -5.01 -9.08
N TYR A 151 2.03 -6.13 -8.65
CA TYR A 151 3.39 -6.14 -8.10
C TYR A 151 4.44 -5.68 -9.10
N SER A 152 4.30 -5.99 -10.40
CA SER A 152 5.23 -5.48 -11.42
C SER A 152 5.16 -3.95 -11.55
N ILE A 153 3.95 -3.39 -11.59
CA ILE A 153 3.74 -1.93 -11.69
C ILE A 153 4.23 -1.22 -10.43
N LEU A 154 3.89 -1.74 -9.24
CA LEU A 154 4.28 -1.17 -7.95
C LEU A 154 5.79 -1.25 -7.73
N HIS A 155 6.42 -2.37 -8.10
CA HIS A 155 7.88 -2.50 -8.04
C HIS A 155 8.58 -1.58 -9.03
N THR A 156 8.05 -1.42 -10.25
CA THR A 156 8.55 -0.43 -11.22
C THR A 156 8.49 0.98 -10.66
N ALA A 157 7.41 1.34 -9.96
CA ALA A 157 7.26 2.66 -9.36
C ALA A 157 8.34 2.98 -8.30
N LYS A 158 8.77 1.98 -7.51
CA LYS A 158 9.87 2.14 -6.54
C LYS A 158 11.16 2.60 -7.23
N LYS A 159 11.40 2.19 -8.48
CA LYS A 159 12.60 2.51 -9.29
C LYS A 159 12.57 3.91 -9.91
N ILE A 160 11.43 4.60 -9.94
CA ILE A 160 11.27 5.90 -10.61
C ILE A 160 11.29 7.01 -9.56
N PRO A 161 12.32 7.88 -9.51
CA PRO A 161 12.35 9.00 -8.58
C PRO A 161 11.07 9.85 -8.63
N PHE A 162 10.53 10.24 -7.47
CA PHE A 162 9.30 11.04 -7.39
C PHE A 162 9.44 12.41 -8.08
N THR A 163 10.67 12.89 -8.24
CA THR A 163 11.04 14.11 -8.97
C THR A 163 10.91 13.96 -10.48
N GLU A 164 10.94 12.74 -11.02
CA GLU A 164 10.78 12.44 -12.45
C GLU A 164 9.29 12.38 -12.83
N GLU A 165 8.60 13.51 -12.74
CA GLU A 165 7.14 13.58 -12.89
C GLU A 165 6.63 12.99 -14.20
N ALA A 166 7.36 13.20 -15.31
CA ALA A 166 6.97 12.67 -16.62
C ALA A 166 6.95 11.14 -16.64
N ARG A 167 7.94 10.49 -16.03
CA ARG A 167 7.99 9.02 -15.93
C ARG A 167 6.96 8.48 -14.95
N GLN A 168 6.78 9.14 -13.81
CA GLN A 168 5.69 8.82 -12.88
C GLN A 168 4.32 8.90 -13.57
N LYS A 169 4.08 9.96 -14.37
CA LYS A 169 2.87 10.12 -15.15
C LYS A 169 2.71 9.04 -16.22
N LYS A 170 3.79 8.66 -16.91
CA LYS A 170 3.76 7.57 -17.91
C LYS A 170 3.28 6.24 -17.32
N LEU A 171 3.66 5.94 -16.08
CA LEU A 171 3.18 4.76 -15.36
C LEU A 171 1.71 4.88 -14.93
N VAL A 172 1.27 6.07 -14.49
CA VAL A 172 -0.15 6.36 -14.23
C VAL A 172 -1.01 6.18 -15.49
N ASP A 173 -0.49 6.61 -16.65
CA ASP A 173 -1.19 6.51 -17.93
C ASP A 173 -1.34 5.02 -18.35
N LEU A 174 -0.37 4.14 -18.04
CA LEU A 174 -0.50 2.69 -18.21
C LEU A 174 -1.64 2.11 -17.37
N VAL A 175 -1.70 2.45 -16.07
CA VAL A 175 -2.78 1.98 -15.17
C VAL A 175 -4.13 2.49 -15.65
N ARG A 176 -4.21 3.74 -16.13
CA ARG A 176 -5.44 4.30 -16.72
C ARG A 176 -5.86 3.53 -17.96
N ALA A 177 -4.92 3.17 -18.83
CA ALA A 177 -5.21 2.40 -20.04
C ALA A 177 -5.71 0.99 -19.71
N LEU A 178 -5.11 0.32 -18.72
CA LEU A 178 -5.61 -0.96 -18.18
C LEU A 178 -7.04 -0.80 -17.65
N LYS A 179 -7.30 0.22 -16.82
CA LYS A 179 -8.65 0.51 -16.27
C LYS A 179 -9.72 0.71 -17.35
N ALA A 180 -9.34 1.33 -18.46
CA ALA A 180 -10.25 1.68 -19.55
C ALA A 180 -10.59 0.51 -20.48
N ARG A 181 -9.95 -0.66 -20.29
CA ARG A 181 -10.24 -1.85 -21.10
C ARG A 181 -11.68 -2.34 -20.86
N PRO A 182 -12.32 -2.93 -21.88
CA PRO A 182 -13.53 -3.72 -21.67
C PRO A 182 -13.24 -4.87 -20.70
N ASN A 183 -14.13 -5.09 -19.74
CA ASN A 183 -14.04 -6.27 -18.89
C ASN A 183 -14.17 -7.55 -19.73
N PRO A 184 -13.37 -8.60 -19.45
CA PRO A 184 -13.53 -9.89 -20.11
C PRO A 184 -14.91 -10.48 -19.82
N PRO A 185 -15.47 -11.31 -20.73
CA PRO A 185 -16.75 -11.94 -20.51
C PRO A 185 -16.71 -12.87 -19.28
N GLU A 186 -17.84 -12.97 -18.58
CA GLU A 186 -17.98 -13.93 -17.50
C GLU A 186 -17.84 -15.38 -18.02
N PRO A 187 -17.19 -16.28 -17.26
CA PRO A 187 -17.16 -17.70 -17.58
C PRO A 187 -18.56 -18.31 -17.76
N VAL A 188 -18.68 -19.21 -18.74
CA VAL A 188 -19.92 -19.92 -19.03
C VAL A 188 -19.72 -21.42 -18.75
N PRO A 189 -20.47 -22.02 -17.79
CA PRO A 189 -21.51 -21.39 -16.97
C PRO A 189 -20.96 -20.57 -15.80
N MET A 190 -21.62 -19.48 -15.41
CA MET A 190 -21.31 -18.78 -14.15
C MET A 190 -22.03 -19.47 -12.99
N THR A 191 -21.36 -20.37 -12.26
CA THR A 191 -21.95 -21.11 -11.14
C THR A 191 -22.08 -20.23 -9.88
N ILE A 192 -23.01 -20.56 -8.98
CA ILE A 192 -23.17 -19.83 -7.71
C ILE A 192 -21.87 -19.86 -6.88
N PRO A 193 -21.18 -21.01 -6.71
CA PRO A 193 -19.90 -21.03 -6.01
C PRO A 193 -18.84 -20.15 -6.67
N LEU A 194 -18.71 -20.18 -8.00
CA LEU A 194 -17.72 -19.35 -8.71
C LEU A 194 -18.00 -17.85 -8.50
N LYS A 195 -19.27 -17.43 -8.58
CA LYS A 195 -19.65 -16.03 -8.35
C LYS A 195 -19.38 -15.54 -6.92
N ARG A 196 -19.07 -16.44 -5.98
CA ARG A 196 -18.67 -16.08 -4.61
C ARG A 196 -17.17 -15.97 -4.44
N ASP A 197 -16.39 -16.46 -5.39
CA ASP A 197 -14.95 -16.24 -5.42
C ASP A 197 -14.67 -14.76 -5.65
N TRP A 198 -13.73 -14.21 -4.89
CA TRP A 198 -13.48 -12.78 -4.87
C TRP A 198 -13.01 -12.20 -6.21
N VAL A 199 -12.41 -12.99 -7.11
CA VAL A 199 -12.03 -12.54 -8.45
C VAL A 199 -13.26 -12.37 -9.34
N TRP A 200 -14.24 -13.28 -9.25
CA TRP A 200 -15.46 -13.23 -10.06
C TRP A 200 -16.62 -12.50 -9.40
N GLN A 201 -16.56 -12.25 -8.10
CA GLN A 201 -17.67 -11.68 -7.31
C GLN A 201 -18.20 -10.36 -7.86
N LEU A 202 -17.32 -9.48 -8.34
CA LEU A 202 -17.69 -8.16 -8.85
C LEU A 202 -18.18 -8.18 -10.30
N GLY A 203 -17.91 -9.26 -11.05
CA GLY A 203 -18.19 -9.33 -12.49
C GLY A 203 -17.36 -8.38 -13.35
N THR A 204 -16.34 -7.75 -12.77
CA THR A 204 -15.46 -6.78 -13.44
C THR A 204 -14.01 -7.00 -13.03
N VAL A 205 -13.09 -6.86 -13.99
CA VAL A 205 -11.65 -7.02 -13.77
C VAL A 205 -10.95 -5.66 -13.84
N TRP A 206 -11.13 -4.97 -14.97
CA TRP A 206 -10.38 -3.77 -15.33
C TRP A 206 -10.98 -2.49 -14.76
N SER A 207 -12.29 -2.31 -14.91
CA SER A 207 -12.96 -1.07 -14.47
C SER A 207 -12.77 -0.80 -12.98
N ASP A 208 -12.79 -1.87 -12.18
CA ASP A 208 -12.67 -1.82 -10.72
C ASP A 208 -11.23 -2.03 -10.23
N LEU A 209 -10.28 -2.32 -11.13
CA LEU A 209 -8.87 -2.60 -10.81
C LEU A 209 -8.77 -3.66 -9.70
N ILE A 210 -9.43 -4.80 -9.94
CA ILE A 210 -9.55 -5.87 -8.94
C ILE A 210 -8.16 -6.28 -8.42
N ILE A 211 -8.08 -6.62 -7.13
CA ILE A 211 -6.85 -6.96 -6.40
C ILE A 211 -5.88 -5.79 -6.19
N MET A 212 -5.91 -4.71 -6.98
CA MET A 212 -4.93 -3.62 -6.87
C MET A 212 -4.87 -3.00 -5.46
N SER A 213 -6.02 -2.73 -4.84
CA SER A 213 -6.06 -2.22 -3.45
C SER A 213 -5.47 -3.19 -2.43
N ALA A 214 -5.63 -4.50 -2.65
CA ALA A 214 -5.00 -5.53 -1.83
C ALA A 214 -3.47 -5.55 -2.06
N SER A 215 -3.02 -5.45 -3.32
CA SER A 215 -1.60 -5.33 -3.67
C SER A 215 -0.92 -4.12 -3.05
N ILE A 216 -1.57 -2.96 -3.06
CA ILE A 216 -1.06 -1.76 -2.38
C ILE A 216 -0.95 -1.98 -0.87
N THR A 217 -1.91 -2.69 -0.27
CA THR A 217 -1.90 -3.00 1.16
C THR A 217 -0.78 -3.97 1.52
N GLU A 218 -0.53 -4.99 0.70
CA GLU A 218 0.58 -5.92 0.89
C GLU A 218 1.94 -5.27 0.67
N VAL A 219 2.12 -4.48 -0.40
CA VAL A 219 3.38 -3.75 -0.67
C VAL A 219 3.70 -2.75 0.43
N ARG A 220 2.73 -2.28 1.23
CA ARG A 220 3.02 -1.47 2.44
C ARG A 220 3.84 -2.23 3.47
N ASN A 221 3.83 -3.56 3.46
CA ASN A 221 4.74 -4.34 4.28
C ASN A 221 6.20 -4.16 3.84
N ASP A 222 6.49 -3.62 2.65
CA ASP A 222 7.85 -3.27 2.20
C ASP A 222 8.33 -1.90 2.72
N SER A 223 7.52 -1.17 3.48
CA SER A 223 7.87 0.15 4.03
C SER A 223 9.03 0.10 5.04
N CYS A 224 9.71 1.24 5.21
CA CYS A 224 10.73 1.46 6.22
C CYS A 224 10.20 1.15 7.63
N GLY A 225 10.96 0.38 8.41
CA GLY A 225 10.57 -0.03 9.76
C GLY A 225 9.60 -1.23 9.82
N CYS A 226 9.17 -1.75 8.67
CA CYS A 226 8.41 -2.99 8.54
C CYS A 226 9.26 -4.06 7.83
N GLY A 227 9.03 -4.28 6.53
CA GLY A 227 9.80 -5.20 5.70
C GLY A 227 11.13 -4.63 5.25
N ALA A 228 11.22 -3.33 4.96
CA ALA A 228 12.47 -2.66 4.65
C ALA A 228 13.19 -2.13 5.90
N GLY A 229 14.50 -1.95 5.75
CA GLY A 229 15.32 -1.16 6.66
C GLY A 229 15.19 0.33 6.38
N TRP A 230 16.25 1.07 6.73
CA TRP A 230 16.29 2.53 6.66
C TRP A 230 17.44 3.04 5.78
N SER A 231 18.02 2.21 4.90
CA SER A 231 19.02 2.71 3.96
C SER A 231 18.41 3.73 3.00
N TRP A 232 19.22 4.64 2.47
CA TRP A 232 18.73 5.73 1.62
C TRP A 232 17.92 5.23 0.39
N PRO A 233 18.25 4.11 -0.30
CA PRO A 233 17.44 3.65 -1.42
C PRO A 233 16.11 3.04 -0.96
N GLU A 234 16.06 2.40 0.21
CA GLU A 234 14.82 1.88 0.80
C GLU A 234 13.85 3.04 1.11
N GLN A 235 14.36 4.12 1.70
CA GLN A 235 13.57 5.33 1.96
C GLN A 235 13.05 5.96 0.67
N GLN A 236 13.90 6.09 -0.36
CA GLN A 236 13.48 6.65 -1.65
C GLN A 236 12.47 5.77 -2.38
N ALA A 237 12.62 4.43 -2.33
CA ALA A 237 11.66 3.50 -2.92
C ALA A 237 10.23 3.73 -2.40
N GLU A 238 10.09 3.90 -1.08
CA GLU A 238 8.79 4.19 -0.46
C GLU A 238 8.28 5.60 -0.80
N GLN A 239 9.15 6.61 -0.88
CA GLN A 239 8.77 7.96 -1.31
C GLN A 239 8.25 7.97 -2.76
N ASN A 240 8.95 7.27 -3.66
CA ASN A 240 8.57 7.11 -5.06
C ASN A 240 7.20 6.43 -5.20
N LEU A 241 6.96 5.40 -4.39
CA LEU A 241 5.70 4.68 -4.36
C LEU A 241 4.55 5.56 -3.85
N ASN A 242 4.77 6.36 -2.80
CA ASN A 242 3.79 7.33 -2.32
C ASN A 242 3.46 8.41 -3.35
N ALA A 243 4.44 8.86 -4.13
CA ALA A 243 4.20 9.79 -5.23
C ALA A 243 3.30 9.16 -6.32
N LEU A 244 3.52 7.89 -6.69
CA LEU A 244 2.62 7.18 -7.61
C LEU A 244 1.18 7.13 -7.06
N TYR A 245 1.02 6.70 -5.80
CA TYR A 245 -0.30 6.58 -5.17
C TYR A 245 -1.06 7.89 -5.14
N ALA A 246 -0.37 8.98 -4.82
CA ALA A 246 -0.95 10.31 -4.86
C ALA A 246 -1.39 10.69 -6.27
N ARG A 247 -0.58 10.42 -7.30
CA ARG A 247 -0.95 10.73 -8.70
C ARG A 247 -2.10 9.86 -9.23
N LEU A 248 -2.17 8.58 -8.84
CA LEU A 248 -3.30 7.70 -9.14
C LEU A 248 -4.61 8.23 -8.52
N THR A 249 -4.52 8.74 -7.29
CA THR A 249 -5.64 9.35 -6.56
C THR A 249 -6.09 10.66 -7.19
N ALA A 250 -5.17 11.61 -7.37
CA ALA A 250 -5.46 12.93 -7.96
C ALA A 250 -6.00 12.85 -9.40
N SER A 251 -5.62 11.80 -10.15
CA SER A 251 -6.14 11.60 -11.50
C SER A 251 -7.43 10.79 -11.58
N GLY A 252 -8.02 10.40 -10.44
CA GLY A 252 -9.26 9.63 -10.38
C GLY A 252 -9.16 8.20 -10.92
N VAL A 253 -7.94 7.70 -11.19
CA VAL A 253 -7.72 6.34 -11.69
C VAL A 253 -8.00 5.31 -10.60
N ALA A 254 -7.55 5.59 -9.38
CA ALA A 254 -7.73 4.73 -8.23
C ALA A 254 -7.92 5.56 -6.96
N ASN A 255 -8.89 5.20 -6.11
CA ASN A 255 -9.05 5.85 -4.81
C ASN A 255 -8.17 5.16 -3.76
N ILE A 256 -6.99 5.75 -3.50
CA ILE A 256 -6.00 5.25 -2.54
C ILE A 256 -5.79 6.27 -1.40
N GLN A 257 -6.74 7.20 -1.20
CA GLN A 257 -6.61 8.34 -0.29
C GLN A 257 -6.26 7.95 1.16
N VAL A 258 -6.66 6.76 1.60
CA VAL A 258 -6.38 6.24 2.95
C VAL A 258 -4.88 6.15 3.22
N GLN A 259 -4.05 5.88 2.20
CA GLN A 259 -2.60 5.87 2.36
C GLN A 259 -2.07 7.28 2.65
N GLY A 260 -2.57 8.31 1.96
CA GLY A 260 -2.24 9.70 2.26
C GLY A 260 -2.68 10.14 3.66
N GLU A 261 -3.87 9.71 4.12
CA GLU A 261 -4.33 9.94 5.49
C GLU A 261 -3.35 9.33 6.52
N ILE A 262 -2.84 8.13 6.26
CA ILE A 262 -1.86 7.45 7.13
C ILE A 262 -0.53 8.20 7.15
N CYS A 263 0.02 8.57 5.98
CA CYS A 263 1.27 9.33 5.91
C CYS A 263 1.18 10.68 6.64
N ALA A 264 0.07 11.40 6.47
CA ALA A 264 -0.17 12.65 7.18
C ALA A 264 -0.21 12.46 8.70
N VAL A 265 -0.83 11.38 9.19
CA VAL A 265 -0.83 11.05 10.62
C VAL A 265 0.57 10.73 11.12
N ASP A 266 1.31 9.88 10.40
CA ASP A 266 2.63 9.42 10.83
C ASP A 266 3.65 10.57 10.87
N ALA A 267 3.57 11.52 9.93
CA ALA A 267 4.46 12.69 9.88
C ALA A 267 4.06 13.82 10.84
N LEU A 268 2.76 14.13 10.93
CA LEU A 268 2.30 15.38 11.56
C LEU A 268 1.75 15.16 12.96
N GLU A 269 1.27 13.96 13.27
CA GLU A 269 0.56 13.71 14.53
C GLU A 269 1.28 12.78 15.48
N LYS A 270 2.23 11.96 15.02
CA LYS A 270 2.94 10.99 15.86
C LYS A 270 4.39 11.40 16.13
N ALA A 271 4.95 10.89 17.22
CA ALA A 271 6.39 10.92 17.39
C ALA A 271 7.07 10.00 16.35
N PRO A 272 8.27 10.35 15.85
CA PRO A 272 9.05 9.47 14.98
C PRO A 272 9.24 8.09 15.62
N THR A 273 9.04 7.03 14.84
CA THR A 273 9.18 5.66 15.33
C THR A 273 9.79 4.76 14.25
N PRO A 274 10.77 3.91 14.60
CA PRO A 274 11.35 2.92 13.67
C PRO A 274 10.49 1.66 13.52
N TRP A 275 9.31 1.63 14.15
CA TRP A 275 8.34 0.53 14.11
C TRP A 275 8.90 -0.84 14.58
N TYR A 276 8.86 -1.85 13.71
CA TYR A 276 9.14 -3.25 14.03
C TYR A 276 10.63 -3.59 13.87
N ARG A 277 11.36 -2.88 13.00
CA ARG A 277 12.81 -3.03 12.83
C ARG A 277 13.53 -2.21 13.88
N ARG A 278 14.11 -2.89 14.87
CA ARG A 278 14.71 -2.25 16.07
C ARG A 278 16.22 -2.44 16.13
N VAL A 279 16.83 -3.15 15.20
CA VAL A 279 18.28 -3.31 15.15
C VAL A 279 18.87 -2.09 14.46
N SER A 280 19.59 -1.27 15.23
CA SER A 280 20.23 -0.03 14.77
C SER A 280 19.26 0.93 14.06
N PRO A 281 18.20 1.41 14.73
CA PRO A 281 17.29 2.36 14.12
C PRO A 281 18.03 3.67 13.80
N PRO A 282 17.67 4.35 12.71
CA PRO A 282 18.19 5.68 12.43
C PRO A 282 17.75 6.68 13.51
N PRO A 283 18.43 7.83 13.64
CA PRO A 283 18.01 8.88 14.55
C PRO A 283 16.63 9.45 14.18
N ASP A 284 15.92 9.99 15.16
CA ASP A 284 14.53 10.46 15.00
C ASP A 284 14.35 11.50 13.88
N HIS A 285 15.34 12.36 13.63
CA HIS A 285 15.27 13.36 12.56
C HIS A 285 15.30 12.75 11.16
N GLU A 286 16.00 11.62 10.95
CA GLU A 286 15.98 10.89 9.68
C GLU A 286 14.62 10.19 9.46
N ILE A 287 14.06 9.60 10.52
CA ILE A 287 12.72 9.01 10.48
C ILE A 287 11.67 10.08 10.16
N LEU A 288 11.76 11.23 10.83
CA LEU A 288 10.89 12.37 10.62
C LEU A 288 11.01 12.90 9.19
N SER A 289 12.25 13.04 8.69
CA SER A 289 12.55 13.48 7.32
C SER A 289 11.82 12.61 6.28
N HIS A 290 11.91 11.29 6.43
CA HIS A 290 11.21 10.36 5.57
C HIS A 290 9.68 10.53 5.63
N TYR A 291 9.10 10.57 6.83
CA TYR A 291 7.65 10.74 6.99
C TYR A 291 7.14 12.07 6.44
N VAL A 292 7.84 13.18 6.73
CA VAL A 292 7.51 14.51 6.20
C VAL A 292 7.54 14.50 4.68
N THR A 293 8.54 13.85 4.06
CA THR A 293 8.62 13.71 2.61
C THR A 293 7.39 12.99 2.04
N CYS A 294 7.06 11.80 2.56
CA CYS A 294 5.90 11.03 2.11
C CYS A 294 4.58 11.79 2.29
N ALA A 295 4.38 12.44 3.44
CA ALA A 295 3.19 13.24 3.71
C ALA A 295 3.10 14.49 2.82
N ALA A 296 4.22 15.16 2.55
CA ALA A 296 4.28 16.32 1.67
C ALA A 296 3.92 15.94 0.23
N LEU A 297 4.42 14.81 -0.29
CA LEU A 297 4.10 14.32 -1.63
C LEU A 297 2.59 14.10 -1.80
N TRP A 298 1.94 13.43 -0.85
CA TRP A 298 0.49 13.26 -0.84
C TRP A 298 -0.25 14.58 -0.80
N THR A 299 0.18 15.51 0.05
CA THR A 299 -0.47 16.81 0.25
C THR A 299 -0.37 17.69 -1.00
N ILE A 300 0.80 17.73 -1.63
CA ILE A 300 1.06 18.54 -2.83
C ILE A 300 0.31 17.98 -4.04
N ILE A 301 0.29 16.66 -4.21
CA ILE A 301 -0.26 16.02 -5.42
C ILE A 301 -1.76 15.76 -5.30
N ALA A 302 -2.24 15.28 -4.15
CA ALA A 302 -3.60 14.77 -3.95
C ALA A 302 -4.23 15.28 -2.64
N GLY A 303 -3.79 16.45 -2.15
CA GLY A 303 -4.24 16.97 -0.86
C GLY A 303 -5.75 17.22 -0.81
N GLN A 304 -6.37 17.62 -1.92
CA GLN A 304 -7.83 17.82 -1.96
C GLN A 304 -8.55 16.51 -1.63
N GLU A 305 -8.16 15.41 -2.25
CA GLU A 305 -8.75 14.09 -2.05
C GLU A 305 -8.47 13.54 -0.64
N VAL A 306 -7.23 13.68 -0.16
CA VAL A 306 -6.83 13.22 1.19
C VAL A 306 -7.64 13.92 2.28
N TYR A 307 -7.91 15.21 2.12
CA TYR A 307 -8.62 16.00 3.12
C TYR A 307 -10.13 16.17 2.84
N ALA A 308 -10.66 15.70 1.69
CA ALA A 308 -12.05 15.88 1.25
C ALA A 308 -13.11 15.11 2.06
N ARG A 309 -12.72 14.14 2.90
CA ARG A 309 -13.65 13.19 3.55
C ARG A 309 -14.76 13.83 4.39
N TYR A 310 -14.60 15.10 4.77
CA TYR A 310 -15.55 15.74 5.65
C TYR A 310 -15.93 17.17 5.23
N PRO A 311 -17.15 17.62 5.60
CA PRO A 311 -17.69 18.91 5.18
C PRO A 311 -16.77 20.07 5.54
N HIS A 312 -16.73 21.10 4.70
CA HIS A 312 -16.05 22.36 5.01
C HIS A 312 -16.86 23.17 6.04
N THR A 313 -17.00 22.67 7.26
CA THR A 313 -17.59 23.45 8.36
C THR A 313 -16.50 24.32 8.97
N ARG A 314 -16.40 25.56 8.46
CA ARG A 314 -15.50 26.57 9.03
C ARG A 314 -16.03 27.00 10.40
N ASP A 315 -15.25 26.75 11.44
CA ASP A 315 -15.40 27.38 12.76
C ASP A 315 -14.07 28.04 13.11
N GLU A 316 -14.02 29.37 13.13
CA GLU A 316 -12.80 30.12 13.43
C GLU A 316 -12.27 29.84 14.84
N ARG A 317 -13.16 29.45 15.76
CA ARG A 317 -12.78 29.05 17.12
C ARG A 317 -11.95 27.78 17.14
N ASP A 318 -12.11 26.91 16.14
CA ASP A 318 -11.34 25.67 16.03
C ASP A 318 -9.90 25.94 15.56
N ILE A 319 -9.67 27.05 14.83
CA ILE A 319 -8.33 27.50 14.39
C ILE A 319 -7.54 28.06 15.58
N GLU A 320 -8.16 28.86 16.45
CA GLU A 320 -7.52 29.43 17.65
C GLU A 320 -6.98 28.36 18.60
N VAL A 321 -7.60 27.17 18.62
CA VAL A 321 -7.15 26.06 19.46
C VAL A 321 -5.81 25.47 18.98
N VAL A 322 -5.50 25.56 17.67
CA VAL A 322 -4.33 24.92 17.06
C VAL A 322 -3.03 25.40 17.68
N GLU A 323 -2.91 26.69 18.01
CA GLU A 323 -1.70 27.26 18.63
C GLU A 323 -1.31 26.55 19.92
N ARG A 324 -2.30 26.18 20.73
CA ARG A 324 -2.09 25.57 22.04
C ARG A 324 -1.78 24.08 21.97
N ILE A 325 -1.99 23.46 20.81
CA ILE A 325 -1.80 22.03 20.61
C ILE A 325 -0.74 21.73 19.55
N LEU A 326 -0.07 22.76 19.00
CA LEU A 326 0.85 22.57 17.90
C LEU A 326 2.03 21.69 18.31
N GLU A 327 2.47 21.72 19.57
CA GLU A 327 3.57 20.86 20.05
C GLU A 327 3.12 19.43 20.34
N PHE A 328 1.82 19.18 20.52
CA PHE A 328 1.30 17.88 20.93
C PHE A 328 1.51 16.82 19.84
N ARG A 329 1.71 15.58 20.28
CA ARG A 329 1.79 14.38 19.45
C ARG A 329 1.00 13.22 20.08
N ASP A 330 0.77 12.18 19.31
CA ASP A 330 0.19 10.91 19.74
C ASP A 330 -1.12 11.09 20.53
N ASN A 331 -1.17 10.55 21.75
CA ASN A 331 -2.33 10.58 22.62
C ASN A 331 -2.53 11.95 23.30
N GLU A 332 -1.71 12.96 23.03
CA GLU A 332 -1.91 14.31 23.52
C GLU A 332 -2.91 15.10 22.67
N LEU A 333 -3.02 14.73 21.39
CA LEU A 333 -3.91 15.38 20.45
C LEU A 333 -5.40 15.14 20.82
N PRO A 334 -6.26 16.17 20.79
CA PRO A 334 -7.66 16.07 21.21
C PRO A 334 -8.46 14.98 20.48
N TRP A 335 -8.21 14.81 19.18
CA TRP A 335 -8.89 13.81 18.36
C TRP A 335 -8.41 12.37 18.62
N ASN A 336 -7.19 12.18 19.15
CA ASN A 336 -6.67 10.86 19.53
C ASN A 336 -7.16 10.42 20.92
N ARG A 337 -7.25 11.35 21.88
CA ARG A 337 -7.85 11.10 23.21
C ARG A 337 -9.31 10.66 23.13
N SER A 338 -10.06 11.21 22.16
CA SER A 338 -11.48 10.94 21.98
C SER A 338 -11.81 9.54 21.43
N ARG A 339 -10.83 8.70 21.05
CA ARG A 339 -11.07 7.30 20.64
C ARG A 339 -11.87 6.49 21.68
N LYS A 340 -11.81 6.88 22.97
CA LYS A 340 -12.58 6.25 24.06
C LYS A 340 -14.00 6.82 24.28
N ARG A 341 -14.38 7.95 23.68
CA ARG A 341 -15.71 8.56 23.81
C ARG A 341 -16.13 9.13 22.44
N TYR A 342 -16.77 8.27 21.63
CA TYR A 342 -17.39 8.59 20.35
C TYR A 342 -18.18 9.91 20.42
N LYS A 343 -17.65 10.99 19.82
CA LYS A 343 -18.36 12.23 19.40
C LYS A 343 -17.46 13.34 18.82
N GLY A 344 -16.14 13.13 18.65
CA GLY A 344 -15.21 14.24 18.41
C GLY A 344 -14.55 14.37 17.02
N ARG A 345 -14.50 13.34 16.16
CA ARG A 345 -13.71 13.44 14.91
C ARG A 345 -14.20 14.55 13.97
N ALA A 346 -15.51 14.61 13.73
CA ALA A 346 -16.17 15.64 12.91
C ALA A 346 -15.94 17.08 13.40
N ARG A 347 -15.78 17.26 14.72
CA ARG A 347 -15.62 18.60 15.32
C ARG A 347 -14.22 19.19 15.06
N TRP A 348 -13.20 18.36 14.89
CA TRP A 348 -11.82 18.84 14.80
C TRP A 348 -11.28 18.88 13.37
N GLU A 349 -12.10 18.76 12.34
CA GLU A 349 -11.59 18.64 10.97
C GLU A 349 -10.95 19.91 10.44
N THR A 350 -11.61 21.05 10.64
CA THR A 350 -11.02 22.37 10.33
C THR A 350 -9.75 22.60 11.16
N ALA A 351 -9.79 22.30 12.47
CA ALA A 351 -8.60 22.35 13.32
C ALA A 351 -7.49 21.41 12.84
N ARG A 352 -7.80 20.21 12.34
CA ARG A 352 -6.84 19.19 11.94
C ARG A 352 -6.20 19.53 10.59
N ARG A 353 -6.94 20.12 9.66
CA ARG A 353 -6.38 20.66 8.41
C ARG A 353 -5.47 21.85 8.72
N GLU A 354 -5.89 22.77 9.58
CA GLU A 354 -5.06 23.90 10.00
C GLU A 354 -3.84 23.44 10.82
N PHE A 355 -4.00 22.44 11.69
CA PHE A 355 -2.89 21.80 12.40
C PHE A 355 -1.89 21.19 11.43
N ALA A 356 -2.36 20.45 10.41
CA ALA A 356 -1.48 19.90 9.38
C ALA A 356 -0.73 21.01 8.64
N ARG A 357 -1.42 22.09 8.24
CA ARG A 357 -0.80 23.27 7.61
C ARG A 357 0.32 23.86 8.49
N ARG A 358 0.01 24.15 9.75
CA ARG A 358 0.98 24.74 10.71
C ARG A 358 2.11 23.79 11.08
N ARG A 359 1.85 22.48 11.12
CA ARG A 359 2.92 21.48 11.33
C ARG A 359 3.87 21.44 10.15
N PHE A 360 3.38 21.40 8.92
CA PHE A 360 4.26 21.51 7.75
C PHE A 360 5.07 22.82 7.75
N GLU A 361 4.45 23.93 8.14
CA GLU A 361 5.15 25.22 8.30
C GLU A 361 6.24 25.15 9.39
N ALA A 362 5.96 24.50 10.53
CA ALA A 362 6.96 24.27 11.57
C ALA A 362 8.11 23.38 11.07
N GLU A 363 7.81 22.26 10.39
CA GLU A 363 8.83 21.37 9.83
C GLU A 363 9.63 22.05 8.71
N SER A 364 9.05 23.00 7.97
CA SER A 364 9.79 23.80 6.97
C SER A 364 10.86 24.71 7.59
N ASN A 365 10.74 25.02 8.89
CA ASN A 365 11.71 25.79 9.66
C ASN A 365 12.58 24.92 10.57
N ASN A 366 12.40 23.59 10.56
CA ASN A 366 13.12 22.68 11.44
C ASN A 366 14.56 22.45 10.94
N GLU A 367 15.54 23.04 11.61
CA GLU A 367 16.96 23.00 11.22
C GLU A 367 17.58 21.59 11.28
N ASP A 368 16.95 20.64 11.98
CA ASP A 368 17.38 19.24 12.00
C ASP A 368 17.05 18.50 10.69
N LEU A 369 16.19 19.07 9.84
CA LEU A 369 15.78 18.50 8.55
C LEU A 369 16.64 19.06 7.39
N SER A 370 16.82 18.24 6.36
CA SER A 370 17.56 18.67 5.16
C SER A 370 16.84 19.83 4.44
N PRO A 371 17.58 20.68 3.69
CA PRO A 371 16.97 21.76 2.91
C PRO A 371 15.86 21.29 1.96
N GLU A 372 16.01 20.13 1.34
CA GLU A 372 15.04 19.56 0.40
C GLU A 372 13.74 19.17 1.09
N VAL A 373 13.85 18.58 2.29
CA VAL A 373 12.69 18.19 3.11
C VAL A 373 11.96 19.42 3.61
N ARG A 374 12.71 20.45 4.02
CA ARG A 374 12.15 21.75 4.42
C ARG A 374 11.40 22.43 3.28
N ASP A 375 11.94 22.41 2.06
CA ASP A 375 11.26 22.92 0.86
C ASP A 375 9.94 22.17 0.60
N LEU A 376 9.98 20.83 0.63
CA LEU A 376 8.78 20.01 0.47
C LEU A 376 7.72 20.31 1.53
N ALA A 377 8.13 20.46 2.80
CA ALA A 377 7.24 20.84 3.88
C ALA A 377 6.62 22.23 3.65
N GLY A 378 7.41 23.23 3.23
CA GLY A 378 6.91 24.57 2.91
C GLY A 378 5.91 24.57 1.75
N ARG A 379 6.17 23.78 0.71
CA ARG A 379 5.23 23.57 -0.41
C ARG A 379 3.95 22.88 0.03
N ALA A 380 4.05 21.88 0.91
CA ALA A 380 2.88 21.20 1.49
C ALA A 380 2.05 22.16 2.37
N ALA A 381 2.69 23.01 3.17
CA ALA A 381 1.99 24.06 3.94
C ALA A 381 1.24 25.03 3.01
N THR A 382 1.85 25.42 1.89
CA THR A 382 1.22 26.27 0.87
C THR A 382 0.01 25.58 0.24
N ALA A 383 0.13 24.31 -0.15
CA ALA A 383 -0.98 23.52 -0.70
C ALA A 383 -2.13 23.39 0.32
N MET A 384 -1.80 23.13 1.59
CA MET A 384 -2.77 23.06 2.68
C MET A 384 -3.51 24.38 2.91
N ALA A 385 -2.87 25.53 2.73
CA ALA A 385 -3.57 26.82 2.82
C ALA A 385 -4.73 26.88 1.83
N GLY A 386 -4.55 26.41 0.59
CA GLY A 386 -5.64 26.32 -0.40
C GLY A 386 -6.79 25.41 0.06
N ILE A 387 -6.48 24.33 0.78
CA ILE A 387 -7.45 23.32 1.24
C ILE A 387 -8.21 23.77 2.51
N VAL A 388 -7.51 24.44 3.44
CA VAL A 388 -8.11 24.99 4.67
C VAL A 388 -9.07 26.13 4.34
N TRP A 389 -8.69 26.99 3.39
CA TRP A 389 -9.41 28.21 3.06
C TRP A 389 -10.36 28.09 1.86
N GLN A 390 -10.47 26.91 1.24
CA GLN A 390 -11.44 26.64 0.18
C GLN A 390 -12.87 26.89 0.71
N LYS A 391 -13.55 27.89 0.12
CA LYS A 391 -14.99 28.06 0.30
C LYS A 391 -15.69 26.92 -0.43
N GLN A 392 -16.74 26.39 0.19
CA GLN A 392 -17.62 25.46 -0.48
C GLN A 392 -18.29 26.23 -1.61
N ASP A 393 -17.87 26.03 -2.86
CA ASP A 393 -18.65 26.52 -3.99
C ASP A 393 -19.98 25.76 -3.95
N ASP A 394 -21.08 26.52 -3.85
CA ASP A 394 -22.44 26.00 -3.83
C ASP A 394 -22.65 25.10 -5.07
N LYS A 395 -22.77 23.79 -4.84
CA LYS A 395 -23.25 22.84 -5.84
C LYS A 395 -24.75 22.65 -5.71
#